data_AF-A0A9P3J0P8-F1
#
_entry.id   AF-A0A9P3J0P8-F1
#
_cell.length_a   1.000
_cell.length_b   1.000
_cell.length_c   1.000
_cell.angle_alpha   90.00
_cell.angle_beta   90.00
_cell.angle_gamma   90.00
#
_symmetry.space_group_name_H-M   'P 1'
#
loop_
_entity.id
_entity.type
_entity.pdbx_description
1 polymer ?
#
loop_
_entity_poly.entity_id
_entity_poly.type
_entity_poly.pdbx_seq_one_letter_code
_entity_poly.pdbx_strand_id
1 'polypeptide(L)'
;MALAVSSSVTRAVALSEPSSLFLGSSRSIRSTHSHVPSLIRGCDIRHHKLLPATPFRPPSAATASLSAPSPRRSEPLAKRHASARPARLASAAAKAAASAVAEPAQELRGAGPVVVVDNYDSFTYNLCQYLGDLGCEHVVYRNDDITIEDLQKMDPRGVLISPGPGTPDDSGISLDVVRRLGPTVPLFGVCMGLQCMGQAYGGRIVRAPGGVMHGKTSPVLHTQQDSDTGLLAGLPSPFTACRYHSLVIEKETFPEGELEVTAWTEDGLVMAVRHKKYTHVEGVQFHPESIITSNGKAIVANFLKTMDRYWSQQ
;
A
#
# COMPACT_ATOMS: atom_id res chain seq x y z
N MET A 1 10.04 -1.05 -68.95
CA MET A 1 10.31 -0.67 -70.37
C MET A 1 10.16 0.83 -70.44
N ALA A 2 11.12 1.54 -71.05
CA ALA A 2 11.49 2.95 -70.73
C ALA A 2 12.06 3.11 -69.28
N LEU A 3 13.12 3.87 -68.94
CA LEU A 3 13.84 5.05 -69.51
C LEU A 3 13.18 6.42 -69.18
N ALA A 4 13.88 7.51 -68.82
CA ALA A 4 15.29 7.74 -68.41
C ALA A 4 15.40 9.14 -67.69
N VAL A 5 16.19 9.34 -66.62
CA VAL A 5 17.59 9.89 -66.51
C VAL A 5 17.78 11.41 -66.86
N SER A 6 18.67 12.11 -66.12
CA SER A 6 19.16 13.51 -66.27
C SER A 6 18.19 14.64 -65.80
N SER A 7 18.60 15.84 -65.35
CA SER A 7 19.90 16.51 -65.03
C SER A 7 19.62 17.90 -64.36
N SER A 8 20.51 18.69 -63.72
CA SER A 8 21.85 18.54 -63.10
C SER A 8 22.24 19.77 -62.23
N VAL A 9 23.24 19.60 -61.34
CA VAL A 9 24.28 20.56 -60.80
C VAL A 9 24.09 22.08 -61.02
N THR A 10 24.16 22.96 -60.00
CA THR A 10 25.36 23.77 -59.55
C THR A 10 24.96 24.67 -58.35
N ARG A 11 25.45 24.53 -57.11
CA ARG A 11 26.74 24.97 -56.47
C ARG A 11 26.97 26.49 -56.30
N ALA A 12 27.01 26.98 -55.05
CA ALA A 12 27.64 28.26 -54.65
C ALA A 12 28.11 28.19 -53.17
N VAL A 13 29.18 28.90 -52.79
CA VAL A 13 29.83 28.83 -51.45
C VAL A 13 30.52 30.17 -51.06
N ALA A 14 30.23 30.69 -49.86
CA ALA A 14 31.07 31.55 -49.00
C ALA A 14 30.38 31.64 -47.61
N LEU A 15 30.97 31.60 -46.41
CA LEU A 15 32.29 31.96 -45.84
C LEU A 15 32.56 33.47 -45.63
N SER A 16 32.34 33.95 -44.38
CA SER A 16 33.29 34.80 -43.63
C SER A 16 32.84 35.05 -42.17
N GLU A 17 33.79 34.92 -41.24
CA GLU A 17 33.80 35.53 -39.88
C GLU A 17 35.01 36.49 -39.81
N PRO A 18 35.49 37.05 -38.65
CA PRO A 18 34.90 37.28 -37.32
C PRO A 18 35.08 38.77 -36.86
N SER A 19 34.98 39.03 -35.54
CA SER A 19 35.60 40.14 -34.74
C SER A 19 34.62 41.20 -34.18
N SER A 20 34.82 41.80 -32.99
CA SER A 20 35.63 41.44 -31.80
C SER A 20 35.33 42.40 -30.62
N LEU A 21 35.53 41.93 -29.36
CA LEU A 21 35.97 42.66 -28.14
C LEU A 21 35.56 44.14 -27.92
N PHE A 22 34.94 44.45 -26.77
CA PHE A 22 35.45 45.38 -25.71
C PHE A 22 34.45 45.35 -24.50
N LEU A 23 34.78 44.86 -23.29
CA LEU A 23 35.61 45.43 -22.21
C LEU A 23 35.00 46.63 -21.43
N GLY A 24 34.23 46.31 -20.38
CA GLY A 24 34.41 46.87 -19.02
C GLY A 24 33.80 48.24 -18.64
N SER A 25 33.02 48.26 -17.56
CA SER A 25 33.44 48.91 -16.30
C SER A 25 32.46 48.61 -15.16
N SER A 26 32.90 48.84 -13.91
CA SER A 26 32.15 48.56 -12.68
C SER A 26 31.75 49.85 -11.96
N ARG A 27 30.68 49.80 -11.15
CA ARG A 27 30.50 50.65 -9.97
C ARG A 27 29.51 50.04 -8.98
N SER A 28 29.93 49.99 -7.72
CA SER A 28 29.09 49.68 -6.55
C SER A 28 28.59 50.98 -5.92
N ILE A 29 27.43 50.96 -5.24
CA ILE A 29 27.16 51.76 -4.03
C ILE A 29 25.91 51.24 -3.29
N ARG A 30 26.10 50.99 -1.98
CA ARG A 30 25.19 51.11 -0.81
C ARG A 30 23.67 50.90 -1.03
N SER A 31 23.03 49.92 -0.39
CA SER A 31 22.77 49.80 1.07
C SER A 31 21.85 50.89 1.64
N THR A 32 20.61 50.48 2.00
CA THR A 32 19.69 51.18 2.91
C THR A 32 18.95 50.15 3.77
N HIS A 33 18.75 50.43 5.07
CA HIS A 33 17.98 49.59 5.98
C HIS A 33 16.50 49.98 5.99
N SER A 34 15.59 48.99 5.96
CA SER A 34 14.22 49.12 6.48
C SER A 34 13.72 47.73 6.90
N HIS A 35 13.85 47.38 8.18
CA HIS A 35 12.75 47.42 9.17
C HIS A 35 11.76 46.26 9.06
N VAL A 36 11.95 45.27 9.94
CA VAL A 36 10.97 44.25 10.30
C VAL A 36 10.02 44.81 11.36
N PRO A 37 8.71 44.58 11.27
CA PRO A 37 7.81 44.57 12.42
C PRO A 37 7.37 43.13 12.71
N SER A 38 7.80 42.57 13.84
CA SER A 38 7.21 41.34 14.38
C SER A 38 5.85 41.66 14.99
N LEU A 39 4.85 40.82 14.74
CA LEU A 39 3.50 40.98 15.30
C LEU A 39 3.01 39.69 15.96
N ILE A 40 3.72 39.29 17.02
CA ILE A 40 3.20 38.35 18.00
C ILE A 40 2.09 39.05 18.78
N ARG A 41 0.83 38.66 18.55
CA ARG A 41 -0.26 38.80 19.53
C ARG A 41 -1.02 37.48 19.56
N GLY A 42 -1.26 36.96 20.76
CA GLY A 42 -1.64 35.57 20.96
C GLY A 42 -3.06 35.24 20.48
N CYS A 43 -3.24 34.01 19.98
CA CYS A 43 -4.53 33.36 19.98
C CYS A 43 -4.74 32.73 21.36
N ASP A 44 -5.84 33.07 22.02
CA ASP A 44 -6.13 32.78 23.42
C ASP A 44 -6.72 31.36 23.57
N ILE A 45 -6.08 30.49 24.38
CA ILE A 45 -6.43 29.06 24.51
C ILE A 45 -7.69 28.87 25.38
N ARG A 46 -8.85 29.24 24.84
CA ARG A 46 -10.13 28.99 25.52
C ARG A 46 -10.59 27.55 25.34
N HIS A 47 -10.72 26.87 26.48
CA HIS A 47 -11.20 25.50 26.57
C HIS A 47 -12.63 25.38 26.04
N HIS A 48 -12.82 24.71 24.91
CA HIS A 48 -14.15 24.21 24.53
C HIS A 48 -14.52 23.05 25.45
N LYS A 49 -15.56 23.24 26.28
CA LYS A 49 -16.13 22.17 27.10
C LYS A 49 -16.64 21.04 26.20
N LEU A 50 -16.06 19.86 26.35
CA LEU A 50 -16.70 18.61 25.93
C LEU A 50 -18.04 18.47 26.67
N LEU A 51 -19.13 18.45 25.92
CA LEU A 51 -20.43 18.02 26.43
C LEU A 51 -20.50 16.48 26.33
N PRO A 52 -21.00 15.77 27.36
CA PRO A 52 -21.03 14.31 27.34
C PRO A 52 -22.03 13.79 26.31
N ALA A 53 -21.58 12.86 25.47
CA ALA A 53 -22.45 12.18 24.50
C ALA A 53 -23.47 11.29 25.24
N THR A 54 -24.76 11.51 24.99
CA THR A 54 -25.84 10.67 25.53
C THR A 54 -25.86 9.31 24.82
N PRO A 55 -25.94 8.17 25.55
CA PRO A 55 -25.93 6.85 24.93
C PRO A 55 -27.19 6.60 24.09
N PHE A 56 -26.99 6.22 22.82
CA PHE A 56 -28.08 5.86 21.90
C PHE A 56 -28.68 4.51 22.31
N ARG A 57 -30.02 4.46 22.45
CA ARG A 57 -30.75 3.27 22.93
C ARG A 57 -31.57 2.66 21.78
N PRO A 58 -31.35 1.38 21.40
CA PRO A 58 -32.12 0.75 20.33
C PRO A 58 -33.59 0.53 20.76
N PRO A 59 -34.54 0.52 19.79
CA PRO A 59 -35.95 0.27 20.07
C PRO A 59 -36.21 -1.18 20.48
N SER A 60 -37.26 -1.39 21.29
CA SER A 60 -37.61 -2.71 21.83
C SER A 60 -38.18 -3.65 20.76
N ALA A 61 -37.78 -4.92 20.81
CA ALA A 61 -38.56 -5.99 20.21
C ALA A 61 -39.91 -6.16 20.94
N ALA A 62 -40.93 -6.62 20.21
CA ALA A 62 -42.26 -6.92 20.75
C ALA A 62 -42.42 -8.42 21.07
N THR A 63 -43.34 -8.76 21.97
CA THR A 63 -43.41 -10.07 22.64
C THR A 63 -44.47 -11.03 22.10
N ALA A 64 -44.08 -12.29 21.88
CA ALA A 64 -44.92 -13.48 22.09
C ALA A 64 -43.98 -14.61 22.56
N SER A 65 -44.03 -15.13 23.80
CA SER A 65 -45.14 -15.77 24.53
C SER A 65 -45.51 -17.16 24.00
N LEU A 66 -44.97 -18.23 24.61
CA LEU A 66 -45.79 -19.20 25.37
C LEU A 66 -44.96 -20.25 26.16
N SER A 67 -45.43 -20.53 27.38
CA SER A 67 -45.32 -21.77 28.18
C SER A 67 -44.02 -22.59 28.24
N ALA A 68 -43.46 -22.69 29.45
CA ALA A 68 -42.72 -23.88 29.93
C ALA A 68 -43.62 -24.73 30.86
N PRO A 69 -43.23 -25.97 31.18
CA PRO A 69 -43.27 -26.40 32.59
C PRO A 69 -41.96 -27.09 33.06
N SER A 70 -41.84 -27.31 34.38
CA SER A 70 -40.63 -27.85 35.02
C SER A 70 -40.97 -29.08 35.92
N PRO A 71 -40.18 -29.51 36.93
CA PRO A 71 -39.41 -30.75 36.75
C PRO A 71 -39.60 -31.83 37.85
N ARG A 72 -39.14 -33.05 37.57
CA ARG A 72 -38.87 -34.15 38.54
C ARG A 72 -37.76 -35.05 37.97
N ARG A 73 -36.97 -35.84 38.69
CA ARG A 73 -36.31 -35.86 40.03
C ARG A 73 -35.75 -37.30 40.15
N SER A 74 -34.66 -37.50 40.90
CA SER A 74 -34.17 -38.78 41.47
C SER A 74 -33.67 -39.94 40.56
N GLU A 75 -32.40 -40.32 40.78
CA GLU A 75 -31.80 -41.67 40.66
C GLU A 75 -32.34 -42.64 41.77
N PRO A 76 -31.85 -43.90 42.05
CA PRO A 76 -30.65 -44.59 41.53
C PRO A 76 -30.66 -46.13 41.33
N LEU A 77 -29.47 -46.63 40.91
CA LEU A 77 -28.80 -47.88 41.33
C LEU A 77 -29.05 -49.23 40.59
N ALA A 78 -27.93 -49.89 40.22
CA ALA A 78 -27.50 -51.24 40.70
C ALA A 78 -27.14 -52.38 39.67
N LYS A 79 -25.82 -52.66 39.61
CA LYS A 79 -25.14 -53.98 39.82
C LYS A 79 -24.98 -55.05 38.69
N ARG A 80 -23.68 -55.34 38.43
CA ARG A 80 -23.03 -56.65 38.10
C ARG A 80 -23.31 -57.23 36.69
N HIS A 81 -22.55 -58.20 36.13
CA HIS A 81 -21.40 -59.02 36.57
C HIS A 81 -20.18 -58.82 35.61
N ALA A 82 -18.90 -58.84 36.04
CA ALA A 82 -17.98 -59.99 36.18
C ALA A 82 -17.96 -60.97 34.98
N SER A 83 -16.82 -61.46 34.44
CA SER A 83 -15.40 -61.47 34.90
C SER A 83 -14.44 -60.95 33.75
N ALA A 84 -13.13 -61.24 33.54
CA ALA A 84 -12.15 -62.21 34.06
C ALA A 84 -10.66 -61.69 34.03
N ARG A 85 -9.68 -62.56 33.73
CA ARG A 85 -8.19 -62.44 33.73
C ARG A 85 -7.60 -63.48 32.73
N PRO A 86 -6.26 -63.64 32.48
CA PRO A 86 -5.06 -62.98 33.06
C PRO A 86 -3.93 -62.52 32.08
N ALA A 87 -3.00 -61.71 32.62
CA ALA A 87 -1.52 -61.67 32.45
C ALA A 87 -0.84 -62.04 31.11
N ARG A 88 0.23 -61.35 30.68
CA ARG A 88 1.59 -61.45 31.29
C ARG A 88 2.60 -60.36 30.80
N LEU A 89 3.64 -60.14 31.61
CA LEU A 89 5.00 -59.68 31.27
C LEU A 89 5.21 -58.48 30.32
N ALA A 90 5.72 -57.38 30.88
CA ALA A 90 6.60 -56.45 30.18
C ALA A 90 7.62 -55.86 31.18
N SER A 91 8.92 -56.08 30.95
CA SER A 91 10.02 -55.48 31.71
C SER A 91 11.31 -55.47 30.88
N ALA A 92 12.17 -54.46 31.11
CA ALA A 92 13.47 -54.26 30.46
C ALA A 92 13.46 -53.82 28.98
N ALA A 93 13.39 -52.50 28.76
CA ALA A 93 13.88 -51.83 27.54
C ALA A 93 14.29 -50.35 27.82
N ALA A 94 14.77 -50.04 29.03
CA ALA A 94 15.11 -48.67 29.44
C ALA A 94 16.51 -48.25 28.98
N LYS A 95 16.67 -47.90 27.69
CA LYS A 95 17.76 -47.06 27.11
C LYS A 95 17.63 -46.96 25.57
N ALA A 96 17.18 -45.80 25.07
CA ALA A 96 17.48 -45.21 23.74
C ALA A 96 16.46 -44.13 23.33
N ALA A 97 16.40 -43.01 24.07
CA ALA A 97 15.53 -41.87 23.74
C ALA A 97 16.07 -40.55 24.31
N ALA A 98 17.35 -40.26 24.02
CA ALA A 98 18.01 -39.00 24.33
C ALA A 98 18.79 -38.53 23.09
N SER A 99 18.96 -37.22 22.92
CA SER A 99 19.46 -36.59 21.68
C SER A 99 18.52 -36.69 20.47
N ALA A 100 17.22 -36.45 20.68
CA ALA A 100 16.56 -35.53 19.77
C ALA A 100 17.03 -34.12 20.16
N VAL A 101 18.01 -33.57 19.44
CA VAL A 101 18.31 -32.14 19.53
C VAL A 101 17.09 -31.44 18.94
N ALA A 102 16.47 -30.52 19.69
CA ALA A 102 15.45 -29.67 19.11
C ALA A 102 16.15 -28.75 18.12
N GLU A 103 15.87 -28.91 16.82
CA GLU A 103 16.18 -27.89 15.82
C GLU A 103 15.68 -26.54 16.35
N PRO A 104 16.49 -25.46 16.23
CA PRO A 104 16.03 -24.14 16.66
C PRO A 104 14.76 -23.82 15.86
N ALA A 105 13.68 -23.47 16.56
CA ALA A 105 12.44 -23.06 15.91
C ALA A 105 12.78 -21.91 14.95
N GLN A 106 12.53 -22.13 13.65
CA GLN A 106 12.88 -21.14 12.63
C GLN A 106 12.24 -19.81 13.01
N GLU A 107 13.06 -18.75 13.11
CA GLU A 107 12.54 -17.41 13.25
C GLU A 107 11.68 -17.11 12.02
N LEU A 108 10.37 -17.06 12.24
CA LEU A 108 9.38 -16.78 11.22
C LEU A 108 9.63 -15.39 10.67
N ARG A 109 10.26 -15.28 9.51
CA ARG A 109 10.42 -14.00 8.81
C ARG A 109 9.03 -13.46 8.45
N GLY A 110 8.82 -12.16 8.64
CA GLY A 110 7.49 -11.57 8.65
C GLY A 110 6.69 -11.91 9.92
N ALA A 111 7.36 -12.14 11.06
CA ALA A 111 6.68 -12.27 12.35
C ALA A 111 6.10 -10.94 12.84
N GLY A 112 6.67 -9.81 12.42
CA GLY A 112 6.22 -8.47 12.80
C GLY A 112 4.85 -8.08 12.21
N PRO A 113 4.26 -6.97 12.70
CA PRO A 113 2.99 -6.46 12.19
C PRO A 113 3.10 -5.98 10.74
N VAL A 114 1.94 -5.70 10.11
CA VAL A 114 1.94 -4.89 8.89
C VAL A 114 2.23 -3.43 9.25
N VAL A 115 3.21 -2.82 8.57
CA VAL A 115 3.54 -1.40 8.74
C VAL A 115 2.71 -0.58 7.75
N VAL A 116 2.02 0.44 8.25
CA VAL A 116 1.42 1.49 7.43
C VAL A 116 2.30 2.73 7.51
N VAL A 117 2.85 3.15 6.38
CA VAL A 117 3.56 4.42 6.23
C VAL A 117 2.55 5.48 5.83
N ASP A 118 2.22 6.39 6.75
CA ASP A 118 1.22 7.45 6.59
C ASP A 118 1.88 8.73 6.04
N ASN A 119 1.65 9.00 4.76
CA ASN A 119 2.08 10.22 4.06
C ASN A 119 1.14 11.42 4.31
N TYR A 120 0.58 11.55 5.52
CA TYR A 120 -0.27 12.67 5.94
C TYR A 120 -1.60 12.80 5.17
N ASP A 121 -2.27 11.68 4.90
CA ASP A 121 -3.59 11.66 4.26
C ASP A 121 -4.75 11.40 5.24
N SER A 122 -5.88 12.08 5.02
CA SER A 122 -7.07 11.98 5.88
C SER A 122 -7.79 10.62 5.81
N PHE A 123 -7.55 9.83 4.77
CA PHE A 123 -8.18 8.53 4.54
C PHE A 123 -7.30 7.34 4.96
N THR A 124 -6.06 7.55 5.41
CA THR A 124 -5.20 6.47 5.95
C THR A 124 -5.92 5.65 7.04
N TYR A 125 -6.74 6.28 7.87
CA TYR A 125 -7.57 5.60 8.87
C TYR A 125 -8.54 4.55 8.26
N ASN A 126 -9.08 4.79 7.06
CA ASN A 126 -9.96 3.81 6.39
C ASN A 126 -9.18 2.57 5.92
N LEU A 127 -7.91 2.72 5.51
CA LEU A 127 -7.02 1.60 5.19
C LEU A 127 -6.71 0.78 6.45
N CYS A 128 -6.38 1.46 7.56
CA CYS A 128 -6.20 0.85 8.87
C CYS A 128 -7.47 0.12 9.35
N GLN A 129 -8.65 0.71 9.16
CA GLN A 129 -9.92 0.03 9.48
C GLN A 129 -10.12 -1.22 8.61
N TYR A 130 -9.82 -1.18 7.31
CA TYR A 130 -9.91 -2.38 6.47
C TYR A 130 -8.94 -3.47 6.90
N LEU A 131 -7.70 -3.14 7.32
CA LEU A 131 -6.76 -4.10 7.90
C LEU A 131 -7.30 -4.70 9.21
N GLY A 132 -7.75 -3.86 10.15
CA GLY A 132 -8.28 -4.28 11.45
C GLY A 132 -9.54 -5.15 11.33
N ASP A 133 -10.47 -4.77 10.46
CA ASP A 133 -11.68 -5.55 10.16
C ASP A 133 -11.37 -6.92 9.51
N LEU A 134 -10.20 -7.07 8.89
CA LEU A 134 -9.71 -8.33 8.31
C LEU A 134 -8.85 -9.14 9.30
N GLY A 135 -8.73 -8.69 10.55
CA GLY A 135 -7.93 -9.34 11.59
C GLY A 135 -6.42 -9.12 11.47
N CYS A 136 -5.98 -8.17 10.65
CA CYS A 136 -4.56 -7.86 10.46
C CYS A 136 -4.04 -6.93 11.57
N GLU A 137 -3.11 -7.45 12.38
CA GLU A 137 -2.30 -6.64 13.29
C GLU A 137 -1.39 -5.71 12.48
N HIS A 138 -1.50 -4.41 12.76
CA HIS A 138 -0.78 -3.38 12.04
C HIS A 138 -0.39 -2.21 12.94
N VAL A 139 0.67 -1.51 12.54
CA VAL A 139 1.20 -0.31 13.20
C VAL A 139 1.30 0.82 12.19
N VAL A 140 1.16 2.07 12.64
CA VAL A 140 1.16 3.26 11.77
C VAL A 140 2.28 4.20 12.19
N TYR A 141 3.10 4.62 11.23
CA TYR A 141 4.14 5.64 11.41
C TYR A 141 3.98 6.73 10.35
N ARG A 142 4.30 7.98 10.68
CA ARG A 142 4.49 9.01 9.64
C ARG A 142 5.72 8.67 8.80
N ASN A 143 5.76 9.23 7.58
CA ASN A 143 6.86 9.02 6.66
C ASN A 143 8.21 9.64 7.12
N ASP A 144 8.20 10.41 8.21
CA ASP A 144 9.32 11.07 8.87
C ASP A 144 9.51 10.64 10.35
N ASP A 145 8.56 9.91 10.96
CA ASP A 145 8.61 9.45 12.36
C ASP A 145 9.53 8.23 12.59
N ILE A 146 9.95 7.51 11.54
CA ILE A 146 10.72 6.26 11.65
C ILE A 146 11.79 6.14 10.56
N THR A 147 12.93 5.50 10.88
CA THR A 147 13.98 5.24 9.89
C THR A 147 13.74 3.94 9.11
N ILE A 148 14.24 3.87 7.88
CA ILE A 148 14.21 2.65 7.07
C ILE A 148 15.05 1.53 7.70
N GLU A 149 16.12 1.85 8.44
CA GLU A 149 16.89 0.92 9.26
C GLU A 149 16.07 0.34 10.41
N ASP A 150 15.22 1.13 11.07
CA ASP A 150 14.35 0.65 12.16
C ASP A 150 13.20 -0.20 11.62
N LEU A 151 12.61 0.18 10.48
CA LEU A 151 11.66 -0.70 9.77
C LEU A 151 12.30 -2.04 9.37
N GLN A 152 13.57 -2.05 8.95
CA GLN A 152 14.30 -3.29 8.67
C GLN A 152 14.54 -4.16 9.93
N LYS A 153 14.60 -3.57 11.13
CA LYS A 153 14.72 -4.31 12.41
C LYS A 153 13.37 -4.83 12.94
N MET A 154 12.25 -4.27 12.49
CA MET A 154 10.90 -4.69 12.91
C MET A 154 10.40 -5.99 12.26
N ASP A 155 11.14 -6.52 11.26
CA ASP A 155 10.76 -7.68 10.45
C ASP A 155 9.27 -7.67 10.02
N PRO A 156 8.80 -6.58 9.37
CA PRO A 156 7.40 -6.37 9.08
C PRO A 156 6.88 -7.41 8.07
N ARG A 157 5.73 -8.03 8.36
CA ARG A 157 5.12 -8.99 7.42
C ARG A 157 4.73 -8.36 6.09
N GLY A 158 4.39 -7.07 6.10
CA GLY A 158 4.09 -6.31 4.89
C GLY A 158 4.17 -4.82 5.15
N VAL A 159 4.34 -4.03 4.09
CA VAL A 159 4.32 -2.56 4.16
C VAL A 159 3.26 -1.98 3.23
N LEU A 160 2.35 -1.20 3.79
CA LEU A 160 1.37 -0.42 3.04
C LEU A 160 1.81 1.04 3.03
N ILE A 161 2.02 1.61 1.84
CA ILE A 161 2.34 3.03 1.66
C ILE A 161 1.05 3.76 1.30
N SER A 162 0.59 4.64 2.19
CA SER A 162 -0.70 5.34 2.07
C SER A 162 -0.68 6.40 0.95
N PRO A 163 -1.86 6.96 0.59
CA PRO A 163 -1.94 8.24 -0.11
C PRO A 163 -1.29 9.38 0.68
N GLY A 164 -1.09 10.52 0.02
CA GLY A 164 -0.57 11.75 0.61
C GLY A 164 -0.68 12.95 -0.35
N PRO A 165 -0.59 14.20 0.15
CA PRO A 165 -0.38 15.38 -0.67
C PRO A 165 1.08 15.44 -1.20
N GLY A 166 1.40 16.42 -2.05
CA GLY A 166 2.76 16.65 -2.54
C GLY A 166 3.15 15.83 -3.78
N THR A 167 4.45 15.53 -3.91
CA THR A 167 5.06 14.55 -4.84
C THR A 167 5.73 13.42 -4.04
N PRO A 168 6.26 12.36 -4.66
CA PRO A 168 7.08 11.39 -3.95
C PRO A 168 8.36 11.95 -3.33
N ASP A 169 8.84 13.12 -3.76
CA ASP A 169 9.97 13.80 -3.11
C ASP A 169 9.59 14.32 -1.71
N ASP A 170 8.31 14.61 -1.47
CA ASP A 170 7.73 14.98 -0.17
C ASP A 170 7.39 13.74 0.70
N SER A 171 7.54 12.52 0.17
CA SER A 171 7.00 11.27 0.77
C SER A 171 7.89 10.62 1.85
N GLY A 172 8.87 11.36 2.37
CA GLY A 172 9.79 10.88 3.42
C GLY A 172 10.48 9.57 3.05
N ILE A 173 10.43 8.58 3.93
CA ILE A 173 11.01 7.25 3.69
C ILE A 173 10.32 6.44 2.58
N SER A 174 9.17 6.83 2.05
CA SER A 174 8.35 5.97 1.17
C SER A 174 9.08 5.53 -0.11
N LEU A 175 9.91 6.40 -0.70
CA LEU A 175 10.77 6.03 -1.84
C LEU A 175 11.82 4.96 -1.45
N ASP A 176 12.38 5.05 -0.26
CA ASP A 176 13.40 4.10 0.23
C ASP A 176 12.78 2.79 0.71
N VAL A 177 11.54 2.80 1.23
CA VAL A 177 10.74 1.58 1.48
C VAL A 177 10.58 0.79 0.18
N VAL A 178 10.20 1.43 -0.93
CA VAL A 178 10.08 0.74 -2.23
C VAL A 178 11.44 0.18 -2.70
N ARG A 179 12.53 0.95 -2.60
CA ARG A 179 13.86 0.53 -3.08
C ARG A 179 14.52 -0.53 -2.20
N ARG A 180 14.36 -0.46 -0.87
CA ARG A 180 15.13 -1.25 0.11
C ARG A 180 14.34 -2.36 0.80
N LEU A 181 13.02 -2.22 0.95
CA LEU A 181 12.15 -3.26 1.54
C LEU A 181 11.35 -4.02 0.49
N GLY A 182 10.87 -3.36 -0.57
CA GLY A 182 10.15 -4.02 -1.67
C GLY A 182 10.80 -5.31 -2.21
N PRO A 183 12.14 -5.39 -2.39
CA PRO A 183 12.82 -6.62 -2.80
C PRO A 183 12.65 -7.83 -1.87
N THR A 184 12.25 -7.64 -0.61
CA THR A 184 12.24 -8.67 0.46
C THR A 184 11.00 -8.68 1.35
N VAL A 185 10.03 -7.77 1.13
CA VAL A 185 8.81 -7.65 1.95
C VAL A 185 7.61 -7.33 1.03
N PRO A 186 6.46 -8.00 1.20
CA PRO A 186 5.19 -7.65 0.54
C PRO A 186 4.84 -6.17 0.67
N LEU A 187 4.62 -5.48 -0.45
CA LEU A 187 4.45 -4.03 -0.49
C LEU A 187 3.22 -3.64 -1.28
N PHE A 188 2.35 -2.81 -0.67
CA PHE A 188 1.17 -2.24 -1.30
C PHE A 188 1.21 -0.71 -1.32
N GLY A 189 1.40 -0.12 -2.50
CA GLY A 189 1.37 1.33 -2.69
C GLY A 189 0.00 1.87 -3.11
N VAL A 190 -0.58 2.81 -2.35
CA VAL A 190 -1.87 3.45 -2.66
C VAL A 190 -1.67 4.92 -3.04
N CYS A 191 -2.15 5.31 -4.21
CA CYS A 191 -2.09 6.68 -4.76
C CYS A 191 -0.67 7.27 -4.79
N MET A 192 -0.25 7.97 -3.73
CA MET A 192 1.13 8.41 -3.52
C MET A 192 2.09 7.21 -3.48
N GLY A 193 1.68 6.09 -2.87
CA GLY A 193 2.49 4.86 -2.85
C GLY A 193 2.79 4.29 -4.24
N LEU A 194 1.83 4.34 -5.19
CA LEU A 194 2.10 3.95 -6.59
C LEU A 194 3.02 4.95 -7.29
N GLN A 195 2.93 6.24 -6.98
CA GLN A 195 3.82 7.27 -7.54
C GLN A 195 5.25 7.11 -7.00
N CYS A 196 5.39 6.77 -5.70
CA CYS A 196 6.65 6.33 -5.11
C CYS A 196 7.21 5.12 -5.84
N MET A 197 6.38 4.14 -6.24
CA MET A 197 6.84 3.00 -7.04
C MET A 197 7.34 3.40 -8.44
N GLY A 198 6.59 4.23 -9.16
CA GLY A 198 7.04 4.75 -10.46
C GLY A 198 8.40 5.45 -10.38
N GLN A 199 8.55 6.35 -9.42
CA GLN A 199 9.77 7.15 -9.22
C GLN A 199 10.92 6.36 -8.57
N ALA A 200 10.64 5.35 -7.76
CA ALA A 200 11.64 4.46 -7.18
C ALA A 200 12.42 3.70 -8.28
N TYR A 201 11.71 3.29 -9.34
CA TYR A 201 12.24 2.55 -10.49
C TYR A 201 12.55 3.42 -11.71
N GLY A 202 12.59 4.75 -11.55
CA GLY A 202 13.12 5.68 -12.55
C GLY A 202 12.12 6.35 -13.50
N GLY A 203 10.82 6.06 -13.39
CA GLY A 203 9.79 6.78 -14.13
C GLY A 203 9.49 8.17 -13.56
N ARG A 204 9.14 9.12 -14.42
CA ARG A 204 8.76 10.48 -13.99
C ARG A 204 7.33 10.53 -13.48
N ILE A 205 7.09 11.39 -12.50
CA ILE A 205 5.75 11.70 -12.00
C ILE A 205 5.33 13.07 -12.53
N VAL A 206 4.18 13.13 -13.21
CA VAL A 206 3.69 14.31 -13.93
C VAL A 206 2.22 14.59 -13.61
N ARG A 207 1.74 15.79 -13.94
CA ARG A 207 0.32 16.14 -13.82
C ARG A 207 -0.53 15.23 -14.71
N ALA A 208 -1.64 14.75 -14.17
CA ALA A 208 -2.58 13.91 -14.92
C ALA A 208 -3.12 14.67 -16.16
N PRO A 209 -3.15 14.07 -17.37
CA PRO A 209 -3.56 14.77 -18.60
C PRO A 209 -4.99 15.36 -18.55
N GLY A 210 -5.92 14.66 -17.89
CA GLY A 210 -7.29 15.13 -17.64
C GLY A 210 -7.44 16.17 -16.51
N GLY A 211 -6.33 16.72 -16.01
CA GLY A 211 -6.31 17.65 -14.89
C GLY A 211 -6.57 16.99 -13.53
N VAL A 212 -6.96 17.79 -12.54
CA VAL A 212 -7.22 17.31 -11.17
C VAL A 212 -8.50 16.46 -11.14
N MET A 213 -8.36 15.21 -10.71
CA MET A 213 -9.48 14.31 -10.48
C MET A 213 -9.67 14.16 -8.98
N HIS A 214 -10.66 14.87 -8.41
CA HIS A 214 -10.95 14.88 -6.98
C HIS A 214 -12.41 14.48 -6.74
N GLY A 215 -12.64 13.39 -6.00
CA GLY A 215 -13.98 12.82 -5.74
C GLY A 215 -14.66 12.23 -6.98
N LYS A 216 -13.93 12.02 -8.08
CA LYS A 216 -14.50 11.51 -9.34
C LYS A 216 -14.39 9.99 -9.42
N THR A 217 -15.39 9.37 -10.03
CA THR A 217 -15.35 7.96 -10.44
C THR A 217 -14.60 7.80 -11.77
N SER A 218 -14.06 6.61 -12.02
CA SER A 218 -13.68 6.15 -13.35
C SER A 218 -13.88 4.64 -13.44
N PRO A 219 -14.32 4.07 -14.58
CA PRO A 219 -14.20 2.65 -14.86
C PRO A 219 -12.72 2.28 -14.96
N VAL A 220 -12.29 1.27 -14.22
CA VAL A 220 -10.90 0.76 -14.23
C VAL A 220 -10.90 -0.65 -14.80
N LEU A 221 -10.27 -0.79 -15.96
CA LEU A 221 -9.98 -2.05 -16.64
C LEU A 221 -8.73 -2.68 -16.00
N HIS A 222 -8.72 -3.99 -15.80
CA HIS A 222 -7.56 -4.73 -15.28
C HIS A 222 -7.46 -6.15 -15.87
N THR A 223 -6.26 -6.73 -15.79
CA THR A 223 -5.95 -8.09 -16.30
C THR A 223 -6.21 -9.21 -15.29
N GLN A 224 -6.34 -8.88 -14.00
CA GLN A 224 -6.34 -9.87 -12.91
C GLN A 224 -7.71 -10.51 -12.61
N GLN A 225 -8.75 -10.29 -13.43
CA GLN A 225 -10.11 -10.81 -13.16
C GLN A 225 -10.14 -12.34 -12.97
N ASP A 226 -9.53 -13.09 -13.90
CA ASP A 226 -9.45 -14.56 -13.85
C ASP A 226 -8.21 -15.07 -13.08
N SER A 227 -7.55 -14.19 -12.31
CA SER A 227 -6.36 -14.53 -11.51
C SER A 227 -6.72 -14.84 -10.06
N ASP A 228 -5.98 -15.77 -9.46
CA ASP A 228 -6.00 -16.07 -8.03
C ASP A 228 -5.00 -15.21 -7.21
N THR A 229 -4.16 -14.42 -7.90
CA THR A 229 -2.99 -13.73 -7.34
C THR A 229 -2.92 -12.25 -7.72
N GLY A 230 -2.92 -11.40 -6.70
CA GLY A 230 -2.70 -9.96 -6.83
C GLY A 230 -3.82 -9.10 -6.26
N LEU A 231 -3.53 -7.82 -6.07
CA LEU A 231 -4.46 -6.82 -5.54
C LEU A 231 -5.87 -6.88 -6.18
N LEU A 232 -5.97 -7.08 -7.49
CA LEU A 232 -7.21 -7.06 -8.26
C LEU A 232 -7.69 -8.47 -8.67
N ALA A 233 -7.15 -9.52 -8.05
CA ALA A 233 -7.56 -10.91 -8.24
C ALA A 233 -9.05 -11.12 -7.95
N GLY A 234 -9.76 -11.75 -8.90
CA GLY A 234 -11.19 -12.07 -8.77
C GLY A 234 -12.14 -10.86 -8.81
N LEU A 235 -11.66 -9.66 -9.16
CA LEU A 235 -12.51 -8.48 -9.32
C LEU A 235 -13.08 -8.38 -10.75
N PRO A 236 -14.26 -7.77 -10.94
CA PRO A 236 -14.85 -7.58 -12.27
C PRO A 236 -14.13 -6.47 -13.05
N SER A 237 -13.82 -6.73 -14.31
CA SER A 237 -13.16 -5.79 -15.22
C SER A 237 -14.18 -5.27 -16.28
N PRO A 238 -14.48 -3.96 -16.34
CA PRO A 238 -14.06 -2.90 -15.43
C PRO A 238 -14.86 -2.85 -14.11
N PHE A 239 -14.29 -2.23 -13.08
CA PHE A 239 -14.99 -1.84 -11.85
C PHE A 239 -14.95 -0.32 -11.62
N THR A 240 -15.79 0.18 -10.72
CA THR A 240 -15.84 1.62 -10.39
C THR A 240 -14.83 1.95 -9.30
N ALA A 241 -13.85 2.81 -9.61
CA ALA A 241 -12.87 3.29 -8.65
C ALA A 241 -12.95 4.80 -8.43
N CYS A 242 -12.64 5.25 -7.21
CA CYS A 242 -12.59 6.65 -6.82
C CYS A 242 -11.19 7.24 -6.98
N ARG A 243 -11.10 8.47 -7.48
CA ARG A 243 -9.84 9.16 -7.77
C ARG A 243 -9.78 10.52 -7.07
N TYR A 244 -8.70 10.74 -6.32
CA TYR A 244 -8.33 12.04 -5.73
C TYR A 244 -7.00 12.62 -6.26
N HIS A 245 -6.26 11.84 -7.03
CA HIS A 245 -4.91 12.18 -7.51
C HIS A 245 -4.89 13.29 -8.57
N SER A 246 -3.83 14.11 -8.51
CA SER A 246 -3.49 15.15 -9.50
C SER A 246 -2.18 14.88 -10.25
N LEU A 247 -1.51 13.78 -9.90
CA LEU A 247 -0.24 13.31 -10.46
C LEU A 247 -0.39 11.85 -10.92
N VAL A 248 0.46 11.40 -11.84
CA VAL A 248 0.54 10.03 -12.38
C VAL A 248 1.97 9.69 -12.80
N ILE A 249 2.26 8.40 -12.98
CA ILE A 249 3.45 7.97 -13.74
C ILE A 249 3.29 8.42 -15.19
N GLU A 250 4.32 9.09 -15.73
CA GLU A 250 4.41 9.50 -17.12
C GLU A 250 4.52 8.27 -18.04
N LYS A 251 3.78 8.26 -19.15
CA LYS A 251 3.74 7.10 -20.06
C LYS A 251 5.04 6.95 -20.85
N GLU A 252 5.60 8.09 -21.26
CA GLU A 252 6.79 8.21 -22.10
C GLU A 252 8.07 7.83 -21.36
N THR A 253 8.04 7.78 -20.03
CA THR A 253 9.15 7.29 -19.17
C THR A 253 8.70 6.20 -18.19
N PHE A 254 7.64 5.45 -18.51
CA PHE A 254 7.20 4.34 -17.67
C PHE A 254 8.32 3.28 -17.56
N PRO A 255 8.67 2.80 -16.34
CA PRO A 255 9.81 1.91 -16.14
C PRO A 255 9.44 0.45 -16.51
N GLU A 256 9.39 0.17 -17.81
CA GLU A 256 9.03 -1.14 -18.36
C GLU A 256 10.01 -2.27 -18.03
N GLY A 257 11.23 -1.98 -17.55
CA GLY A 257 12.15 -3.03 -17.08
C GLY A 257 11.66 -3.68 -15.78
N GLU A 258 11.15 -2.84 -14.88
CA GLU A 258 10.86 -3.16 -13.50
C GLU A 258 9.36 -3.42 -13.29
N LEU A 259 8.50 -2.57 -13.85
CA LEU A 259 7.05 -2.60 -13.66
C LEU A 259 6.29 -3.14 -14.87
N GLU A 260 5.15 -3.77 -14.58
CA GLU A 260 4.07 -4.03 -15.53
C GLU A 260 2.79 -3.31 -15.11
N VAL A 261 2.01 -2.84 -16.08
CA VAL A 261 0.70 -2.22 -15.85
C VAL A 261 -0.35 -3.32 -15.70
N THR A 262 -1.01 -3.37 -14.54
CA THR A 262 -2.05 -4.37 -14.23
C THR A 262 -3.46 -3.81 -14.33
N ALA A 263 -3.63 -2.48 -14.32
CA ALA A 263 -4.90 -1.80 -14.57
C ALA A 263 -4.75 -0.42 -15.22
N TRP A 264 -5.77 0.02 -15.97
CA TRP A 264 -5.84 1.31 -16.67
C TRP A 264 -7.28 1.83 -16.79
N THR A 265 -7.45 3.13 -17.07
CA THR A 265 -8.72 3.70 -17.57
C THR A 265 -8.79 3.65 -19.11
N GLU A 266 -9.97 3.87 -19.70
CA GLU A 266 -10.19 3.83 -21.16
C GLU A 266 -9.26 4.76 -21.99
N ASP A 267 -8.87 5.91 -21.44
CA ASP A 267 -7.89 6.84 -22.01
C ASP A 267 -6.41 6.38 -21.85
N GLY A 268 -6.19 5.18 -21.32
CA GLY A 268 -4.87 4.56 -21.18
C GLY A 268 -4.04 5.05 -19.99
N LEU A 269 -4.66 5.71 -19.01
CA LEU A 269 -3.99 6.19 -17.80
C LEU A 269 -3.72 5.02 -16.84
N VAL A 270 -2.47 4.87 -16.38
CA VAL A 270 -2.06 3.79 -15.46
C VAL A 270 -2.82 3.88 -14.14
N MET A 271 -3.57 2.82 -13.81
CA MET A 271 -4.38 2.72 -12.58
C MET A 271 -3.86 1.70 -11.57
N ALA A 272 -3.09 0.69 -12.01
CA ALA A 272 -2.38 -0.22 -11.11
C ALA A 272 -1.12 -0.78 -11.78
N VAL A 273 -0.13 -1.16 -10.96
CA VAL A 273 1.14 -1.75 -11.39
C VAL A 273 1.55 -2.91 -10.49
N ARG A 274 2.37 -3.82 -11.03
CA ARG A 274 3.10 -4.87 -10.30
C ARG A 274 4.58 -4.80 -10.67
N HIS A 275 5.49 -5.14 -9.76
CA HIS A 275 6.89 -5.33 -10.11
C HIS A 275 7.11 -6.72 -10.72
N LYS A 276 7.67 -6.77 -11.93
CA LYS A 276 7.90 -8.00 -12.73
C LYS A 276 8.73 -9.06 -12.02
N LYS A 277 9.77 -8.66 -11.27
CA LYS A 277 10.64 -9.57 -10.51
C LYS A 277 10.10 -9.85 -9.10
N TYR A 278 9.67 -8.81 -8.39
CA TYR A 278 9.19 -8.90 -7.02
C TYR A 278 7.66 -8.84 -7.02
N THR A 279 7.01 -9.92 -7.45
CA THR A 279 5.56 -9.94 -7.75
C THR A 279 4.65 -9.69 -6.54
N HIS A 280 5.21 -9.72 -5.32
CA HIS A 280 4.60 -9.28 -4.06
C HIS A 280 4.62 -7.76 -3.83
N VAL A 281 5.18 -6.99 -4.78
CA VAL A 281 5.21 -5.51 -4.79
C VAL A 281 4.20 -5.02 -5.84
N GLU A 282 3.09 -4.47 -5.38
CA GLU A 282 2.00 -3.99 -6.22
C GLU A 282 1.47 -2.62 -5.75
N GLY A 283 0.80 -1.88 -6.62
CA GLY A 283 0.20 -0.60 -6.26
C GLY A 283 -0.99 -0.20 -7.11
N VAL A 284 -1.80 0.73 -6.60
CA VAL A 284 -2.98 1.31 -7.25
C VAL A 284 -2.95 2.84 -7.20
N GLN A 285 -3.43 3.50 -8.25
CA GLN A 285 -3.45 4.97 -8.36
C GLN A 285 -4.77 5.58 -7.85
N PHE A 286 -5.84 4.78 -7.85
CA PHE A 286 -7.13 5.09 -7.25
C PHE A 286 -7.13 4.77 -5.74
N HIS A 287 -8.23 5.10 -5.06
CA HIS A 287 -8.36 5.01 -3.61
C HIS A 287 -9.31 3.88 -3.19
N PRO A 288 -8.83 2.66 -2.89
CA PRO A 288 -9.68 1.55 -2.43
C PRO A 288 -10.42 1.86 -1.12
N GLU A 289 -9.88 2.74 -0.28
CA GLU A 289 -10.44 3.14 1.01
C GLU A 289 -11.55 4.19 0.93
N SER A 290 -11.82 4.69 -0.28
CA SER A 290 -12.97 5.56 -0.56
C SER A 290 -14.24 4.73 -0.66
N ILE A 291 -15.32 5.18 0.01
CA ILE A 291 -16.66 4.58 -0.06
C ILE A 291 -17.23 4.49 -1.49
N ILE A 292 -16.67 5.27 -2.42
CA ILE A 292 -17.03 5.29 -3.84
C ILE A 292 -16.39 4.14 -4.63
N THR A 293 -15.31 3.53 -4.13
CA THR A 293 -14.61 2.43 -4.82
C THR A 293 -15.27 1.09 -4.51
N SER A 294 -15.88 0.47 -5.52
CA SER A 294 -16.38 -0.90 -5.38
C SER A 294 -15.23 -1.86 -5.08
N ASN A 295 -15.46 -2.84 -4.19
CA ASN A 295 -14.50 -3.89 -3.82
C ASN A 295 -13.23 -3.43 -3.06
N GLY A 296 -13.16 -2.18 -2.59
CA GLY A 296 -11.98 -1.63 -1.90
C GLY A 296 -11.40 -2.50 -0.77
N LYS A 297 -12.26 -3.03 0.10
CA LYS A 297 -11.85 -3.96 1.18
C LYS A 297 -11.38 -5.33 0.67
N ALA A 298 -11.85 -5.78 -0.50
CA ALA A 298 -11.36 -6.99 -1.14
C ALA A 298 -9.95 -6.81 -1.72
N ILE A 299 -9.59 -5.60 -2.17
CA ILE A 299 -8.22 -5.26 -2.58
C ILE A 299 -7.25 -5.38 -1.39
N VAL A 300 -7.63 -4.85 -0.23
CA VAL A 300 -6.84 -5.02 1.00
C VAL A 300 -6.76 -6.49 1.43
N ALA A 301 -7.86 -7.24 1.34
CA ALA A 301 -7.84 -8.68 1.60
C ALA A 301 -6.96 -9.47 0.60
N ASN A 302 -6.87 -9.02 -0.65
CA ASN A 302 -5.98 -9.60 -1.65
C ASN A 302 -4.49 -9.29 -1.37
N PHE A 303 -4.16 -8.09 -0.87
CA PHE A 303 -2.81 -7.79 -0.37
C PHE A 303 -2.41 -8.76 0.76
N LEU A 304 -3.30 -9.01 1.73
CA LEU A 304 -3.04 -9.97 2.80
C LEU A 304 -2.82 -11.40 2.28
N LYS A 305 -3.58 -11.86 1.28
CA LYS A 305 -3.34 -13.16 0.61
C LYS A 305 -1.99 -13.20 -0.10
N THR A 306 -1.58 -12.13 -0.79
CA THR A 306 -0.25 -12.04 -1.44
C THR A 306 0.86 -12.11 -0.40
N MET A 307 0.68 -11.45 0.73
CA MET A 307 1.59 -11.48 1.88
C MET A 307 1.70 -12.90 2.49
N ASP A 308 0.57 -13.56 2.80
CA ASP A 308 0.58 -14.92 3.35
C ASP A 308 1.20 -15.93 2.38
N ARG A 309 0.91 -15.81 1.07
CA ARG A 309 1.55 -16.63 0.02
C ARG A 309 3.07 -16.41 -0.06
N TYR A 310 3.55 -15.18 0.13
CA TYR A 310 4.97 -14.87 0.08
C TYR A 310 5.73 -15.54 1.22
N TRP A 311 5.24 -15.40 2.46
CA TRP A 311 5.90 -15.99 3.63
C TRP A 311 5.72 -17.51 3.72
N SER A 312 4.70 -18.09 3.07
CA SER A 312 4.60 -19.55 2.93
C SER A 312 5.58 -20.17 1.93
N GLN A 313 6.48 -19.38 1.34
CA GLN A 313 7.44 -19.79 0.29
C GLN A 313 8.90 -19.44 0.61
N GLN A 314 9.20 -18.97 1.83
CA GLN A 314 10.56 -18.68 2.32
C GLN A 314 11.09 -19.79 3.25
#